data_AF-A0A3D1G9L7-F1
#
_entry.id   AF-A0A3D1G9L7-F1
#
_cell.length_a   1.000
_cell.length_b   1.000
_cell.length_c   1.000
_cell.angle_alpha   90.00
_cell.angle_beta   90.00
_cell.angle_gamma   90.00
#
_symmetry.space_group_name_H-M   'P 1'
#
loop_
_entity.id
_entity.type
_entity.pdbx_description
1 polymer ?
#
loop_
_entity_poly.entity_id
_entity_poly.type
_entity_poly.pdbx_seq_one_letter_code
_entity_poly.pdbx_strand_id
1 'polypeptide(L)'
;MKRTVYSLLVVIMALAACRPSNKITRMDPGTTTDLSGRWNDTDARLVSEEMIGDALTHPWLNQFSRENQKPPTVIVGTVRNESMEHIDTEVITKEMERAFVNSGSVNLVASAAEREEIRAERLDQQEYASFETTKKMAQEL
;
A
#
# COMPACT_ATOMS: atom_id res chain seq x y z
N MET A 1 -19.15 -63.01 6.06
CA MET A 1 -17.74 -62.66 6.30
C MET A 1 -17.14 -61.81 5.18
N LYS A 2 -17.16 -62.21 3.90
CA LYS A 2 -16.59 -61.39 2.80
C LYS A 2 -17.29 -60.03 2.63
N ARG A 3 -18.63 -59.99 2.68
CA ARG A 3 -19.43 -58.75 2.57
C ARG A 3 -19.20 -57.75 3.71
N THR A 4 -19.04 -58.24 4.94
CA THR A 4 -18.74 -57.42 6.12
C THR A 4 -17.33 -56.83 6.05
N VAL A 5 -16.35 -57.60 5.53
CA VAL A 5 -14.97 -57.13 5.28
C VAL A 5 -14.95 -56.03 4.20
N TYR A 6 -15.70 -56.18 3.11
CA TYR A 6 -15.80 -55.12 2.09
C TYR A 6 -16.44 -53.84 2.65
N SER A 7 -17.49 -53.94 3.49
CA SER A 7 -18.09 -52.73 4.09
C SER A 7 -17.12 -52.02 5.05
N LEU A 8 -16.33 -52.79 5.81
CA LEU A 8 -15.33 -52.24 6.73
C LEU A 8 -14.21 -51.51 5.97
N LEU A 9 -13.77 -52.07 4.85
CA LEU A 9 -12.73 -51.47 4.00
C LEU A 9 -13.17 -50.13 3.40
N VAL A 10 -14.44 -50.03 2.96
CA VAL A 10 -15.02 -48.79 2.43
C VAL A 10 -15.11 -47.70 3.50
N VAL A 11 -15.48 -48.06 4.73
CA VAL A 11 -15.54 -47.10 5.86
C VAL A 11 -14.15 -46.56 6.22
N ILE A 12 -13.12 -47.43 6.22
CA ILE A 12 -11.73 -47.02 6.49
C ILE A 12 -11.24 -46.06 5.39
N MET A 13 -11.58 -46.32 4.12
CA MET A 13 -11.19 -45.47 3.01
C MET A 13 -11.90 -44.10 3.03
N ALA A 14 -13.17 -44.07 3.47
CA ALA A 14 -13.92 -42.83 3.66
C ALA A 14 -13.34 -41.97 4.80
N LEU A 15 -12.90 -42.59 5.89
CA LEU A 15 -12.24 -41.89 7.01
C LEU A 15 -10.85 -41.34 6.62
N ALA A 16 -10.12 -42.02 5.73
CA ALA A 16 -8.84 -41.55 5.22
C ALA A 16 -8.95 -40.38 4.22
N ALA A 17 -10.12 -40.19 3.60
CA ALA A 17 -10.38 -39.10 2.66
C ALA A 17 -10.66 -37.75 3.34
N CYS A 18 -11.07 -37.75 4.63
CA CYS A 18 -11.26 -36.54 5.41
C CYS A 18 -9.96 -36.05 6.05
N ARG A 19 -8.97 -35.64 5.24
CA ARG A 19 -7.84 -34.84 5.74
C ARG A 19 -8.24 -33.35 5.74
N PRO A 20 -8.09 -32.61 6.85
CA PRO A 20 -8.21 -31.15 6.84
C PRO A 20 -7.03 -30.59 6.03
N SER A 21 -7.25 -30.36 4.73
CA SER A 21 -6.19 -30.00 3.77
C SER A 21 -5.69 -28.56 3.87
N ASN A 22 -6.26 -27.73 4.74
CA ASN A 22 -5.97 -26.30 4.76
C ASN A 22 -5.41 -25.91 6.13
N LYS A 23 -4.11 -26.16 6.32
CA LYS A 23 -3.39 -25.66 7.49
C LYS A 23 -3.08 -24.17 7.23
N ILE A 24 -3.97 -23.30 7.69
CA ILE A 24 -3.74 -21.85 7.65
C ILE A 24 -2.70 -21.52 8.73
N THR A 25 -1.45 -21.35 8.33
CA THR A 25 -0.38 -20.88 9.22
C THR A 25 -0.16 -19.39 9.01
N ARG A 26 -0.24 -18.60 10.09
CA ARG A 26 0.26 -17.22 10.08
C ARG A 26 1.77 -17.28 9.94
N MET A 27 2.27 -16.85 8.79
CA MET A 27 3.70 -16.74 8.55
C MET A 27 4.21 -15.39 9.06
N ASP A 28 5.46 -15.38 9.49
CA ASP A 28 6.15 -14.17 9.94
C ASP A 28 6.32 -13.22 8.74
N PRO A 29 6.01 -11.91 8.87
CA PRO A 29 6.18 -10.94 7.78
C PRO A 29 7.60 -10.86 7.20
N GLY A 30 8.61 -11.39 7.90
CA GLY A 30 9.99 -11.49 7.38
C GLY A 30 10.27 -12.72 6.48
N THR A 31 9.32 -13.63 6.29
CA THR A 31 9.54 -14.85 5.48
C THR A 31 9.13 -14.66 4.02
N THR A 32 10.12 -14.69 3.12
CA THR A 32 9.90 -14.62 1.66
C THR A 32 9.13 -15.84 1.20
N THR A 33 7.87 -15.63 0.80
CA THR A 33 7.01 -16.71 0.29
C THR A 33 7.05 -16.72 -1.22
N ASP A 34 8.16 -17.19 -1.80
CA ASP A 34 8.20 -17.42 -3.25
C ASP A 34 7.52 -18.75 -3.58
N LEU A 35 6.19 -18.71 -3.67
CA LEU A 35 5.37 -19.89 -3.95
C LEU A 35 5.10 -20.08 -5.45
N SER A 36 5.50 -19.13 -6.32
CA SER A 36 5.04 -19.16 -7.72
C SER A 36 5.95 -18.51 -8.77
N GLY A 37 7.06 -17.83 -8.38
CA GLY A 37 7.92 -17.12 -9.33
C GLY A 37 7.25 -15.92 -10.02
N ARG A 38 6.13 -15.44 -9.46
CA ARG A 38 5.40 -14.23 -9.88
C ARG A 38 5.76 -13.07 -8.96
N TRP A 39 5.60 -11.85 -9.46
CA TRP A 39 5.73 -10.65 -8.66
C TRP A 39 4.82 -10.73 -7.42
N ASN A 40 5.39 -10.42 -6.26
CA ASN A 40 4.71 -10.49 -4.98
C ASN A 40 4.98 -9.23 -4.14
N ASP A 41 4.32 -9.16 -2.98
CA ASP A 41 4.42 -8.02 -2.06
C ASP A 41 5.84 -7.81 -1.51
N THR A 42 6.66 -8.86 -1.43
CA THR A 42 8.05 -8.74 -0.98
C THR A 42 8.92 -8.05 -2.03
N ASP A 43 8.75 -8.39 -3.30
CA ASP A 43 9.48 -7.74 -4.40
C ASP A 43 9.08 -6.27 -4.52
N ALA A 44 7.78 -5.97 -4.38
CA ALA A 44 7.28 -4.60 -4.33
C ALA A 44 7.89 -3.80 -3.17
N ARG A 45 7.98 -4.40 -1.98
CA ARG A 45 8.59 -3.77 -0.80
C ARG A 45 10.09 -3.52 -1.02
N LEU A 46 10.84 -4.49 -1.51
CA LEU A 46 12.29 -4.35 -1.74
C LEU A 46 12.61 -3.25 -2.76
N VAL A 47 11.85 -3.18 -3.86
CA VAL A 47 12.00 -2.09 -4.84
C VAL A 47 11.64 -0.75 -4.22
N SER A 48 10.56 -0.69 -3.43
CA SER A 48 10.17 0.54 -2.74
C SER A 48 11.26 1.02 -1.78
N GLU A 49 11.84 0.14 -0.97
CA GLU A 49 12.93 0.45 -0.03
C GLU A 49 14.15 1.03 -0.75
N GLU A 50 14.56 0.44 -1.87
CA GLU A 50 15.67 0.94 -2.67
C GLU A 50 15.37 2.32 -3.27
N MET A 51 14.20 2.49 -3.90
CA MET A 51 13.78 3.77 -4.49
C MET A 51 13.70 4.89 -3.44
N ILE A 52 13.22 4.57 -2.24
CA ILE A 52 13.14 5.49 -1.10
C ILE A 52 14.54 5.90 -0.65
N GLY A 53 15.45 4.93 -0.49
CA GLY A 53 16.83 5.16 -0.10
C GLY A 53 17.53 6.10 -1.09
N ASP A 54 17.38 5.83 -2.38
CA ASP A 54 17.93 6.67 -3.45
C ASP A 54 17.36 8.09 -3.44
N ALA A 55 16.04 8.22 -3.25
CA ALA A 55 15.39 9.53 -3.25
C ALA A 55 15.82 10.41 -2.08
N LEU A 56 16.01 9.84 -0.89
CA LEU A 56 16.41 10.55 0.33
C LEU A 56 17.91 10.86 0.41
N THR A 57 18.75 10.04 -0.22
CA THR A 57 20.21 10.22 -0.20
C THR A 57 20.73 11.14 -1.31
N HIS A 58 19.92 11.39 -2.35
CA HIS A 58 20.35 12.20 -3.47
C HIS A 58 20.68 13.66 -3.10
N PRO A 59 21.61 14.31 -3.82
CA PRO A 59 22.05 15.67 -3.53
C PRO A 59 20.95 16.75 -3.58
N TRP A 60 19.85 16.51 -4.32
CA TRP A 60 18.77 17.48 -4.51
C TRP A 60 18.18 17.96 -3.18
N LEU A 61 18.04 17.05 -2.21
CA LEU A 61 17.46 17.32 -0.91
C LEU A 61 18.35 18.25 -0.09
N ASN A 62 19.65 17.93 -0.04
CA ASN A 62 20.66 18.73 0.64
C ASN A 62 20.84 20.09 -0.03
N GLN A 63 20.83 20.14 -1.36
CA GLN A 63 20.94 21.38 -2.12
C GLN A 63 19.77 22.32 -1.83
N PHE A 64 18.54 21.81 -1.95
CA PHE A 64 17.34 22.62 -1.70
C PHE A 64 17.30 23.15 -0.27
N SER A 65 17.61 22.30 0.71
CA SER A 65 17.63 22.67 2.13
C SER A 65 18.65 23.76 2.42
N ARG A 66 19.86 23.69 1.84
CA ARG A 66 20.90 24.71 2.00
C ARG A 66 20.53 26.04 1.34
N GLU A 67 19.89 26.01 0.17
CA GLU A 67 19.50 27.22 -0.57
C GLU A 67 18.29 27.92 0.04
N ASN A 68 17.30 27.16 0.53
CA ASN A 68 16.00 27.71 0.94
C ASN A 68 15.76 27.71 2.46
N GLN A 69 16.67 27.11 3.25
CA GLN A 69 16.57 26.99 4.72
C GLN A 69 15.25 26.37 5.22
N LYS A 70 14.58 25.60 4.36
CA LYS A 70 13.32 24.92 4.65
C LYS A 70 13.27 23.56 3.94
N PRO A 71 12.57 22.56 4.51
CA PRO A 71 12.37 21.29 3.84
C PRO A 71 11.58 21.51 2.53
N PRO A 72 11.93 20.78 1.45
CA PRO A 72 11.18 20.84 0.20
C PRO A 72 9.75 20.34 0.42
N THR A 73 8.82 20.95 -0.31
CA THR A 73 7.43 20.47 -0.39
C THR A 73 7.28 19.66 -1.66
N VAL A 74 6.93 18.38 -1.53
CA VAL A 74 6.94 17.42 -2.64
C VAL A 74 5.59 16.72 -2.74
N ILE A 75 5.20 16.45 -3.98
CA ILE A 75 4.03 15.63 -4.32
C ILE A 75 4.57 14.32 -4.87
N VAL A 76 4.17 13.19 -4.27
CA VAL A 76 4.48 11.87 -4.83
C VAL A 76 3.47 11.59 -5.94
N GLY A 77 3.98 11.33 -7.15
CA GLY A 77 3.16 10.93 -8.28
C GLY A 77 2.78 9.46 -8.21
N THR A 78 1.68 9.09 -8.87
CA THR A 78 1.28 7.69 -9.01
C THR A 78 2.28 6.92 -9.86
N VAL A 79 2.78 5.79 -9.35
CA VAL A 79 3.66 4.89 -10.11
C VAL A 79 2.84 4.16 -11.17
N ARG A 80 3.27 4.23 -12.43
CA ARG A 80 2.64 3.54 -13.55
C ARG A 80 3.34 2.21 -13.81
N ASN A 81 2.56 1.13 -13.87
CA ASN A 81 3.05 -0.17 -14.32
C ASN A 81 3.11 -0.22 -15.85
N GLU A 82 4.30 -0.43 -16.41
CA GLU A 82 4.51 -0.64 -17.86
C GLU A 82 4.83 -2.11 -18.20
N SER A 83 4.79 -2.99 -17.21
CA SER A 83 4.98 -4.43 -17.38
C SER A 83 3.71 -5.11 -17.90
N MET A 84 3.87 -6.35 -18.37
CA MET A 84 2.76 -7.26 -18.69
C MET A 84 2.19 -7.93 -17.45
N GLU A 85 2.94 -7.95 -16.35
CA GLU A 85 2.51 -8.53 -15.08
C GLU A 85 1.68 -7.54 -14.27
N HIS A 86 0.70 -8.06 -13.51
CA HIS A 86 -0.04 -7.24 -12.57
C HIS A 86 0.84 -6.94 -11.36
N ILE A 87 1.22 -5.67 -11.22
CA ILE A 87 1.96 -5.12 -10.09
C ILE A 87 1.05 -4.13 -9.39
N ASP A 88 0.89 -4.28 -8.08
CA ASP A 88 0.23 -3.28 -7.25
C ASP A 88 1.16 -2.08 -7.04
N THR A 89 1.00 -1.07 -7.88
CA THR A 89 1.81 0.16 -7.81
C THR A 89 1.29 1.15 -6.78
N GLU A 90 0.11 0.93 -6.22
CA GLU A 90 -0.43 1.75 -5.14
C GLU A 90 0.38 1.53 -3.87
N VAL A 91 0.75 0.27 -3.57
CA VAL A 91 1.65 -0.08 -2.46
C VAL A 91 2.97 0.67 -2.57
N ILE A 92 3.59 0.70 -3.75
CA ILE A 92 4.86 1.40 -3.98
C ILE A 92 4.71 2.91 -3.69
N THR A 93 3.63 3.50 -4.18
CA THR A 93 3.34 4.93 -3.99
C THR A 93 3.14 5.24 -2.50
N LYS A 94 2.38 4.41 -1.78
CA LYS A 94 2.08 4.58 -0.35
C LYS A 94 3.29 4.35 0.55
N GLU A 95 4.13 3.37 0.25
CA GLU A 95 5.38 3.16 0.99
C GLU A 95 6.34 4.35 0.82
N MET A 96 6.39 4.93 -0.38
CA MET A 96 7.20 6.14 -0.63
C MET A 96 6.67 7.36 0.13
N GLU A 97 5.36 7.61 0.12
CA GLU A 97 4.71 8.65 0.93
C GLU A 97 5.05 8.46 2.42
N ARG A 98 4.88 7.25 2.93
CA ARG A 98 5.17 6.88 4.32
C ARG A 98 6.63 7.13 4.69
N ALA A 99 7.57 6.76 3.83
CA ALA A 99 8.98 6.97 4.11
C ALA A 99 9.39 8.44 4.10
N PHE A 100 8.84 9.25 3.18
CA PHE A 100 9.08 10.68 3.19
C PHE A 100 8.56 11.32 4.49
N VAL A 101 7.36 10.96 4.93
CA VAL A 101 6.80 11.43 6.21
C VAL A 101 7.68 11.00 7.38
N ASN A 102 8.10 9.73 7.44
CA ASN A 102 8.92 9.20 8.53
C ASN A 102 10.34 9.80 8.57
N SER A 103 10.91 10.14 7.41
CA SER A 103 12.24 10.75 7.33
C SER A 103 12.29 12.17 7.89
N GLY A 104 11.15 12.87 7.97
CA GLY A 104 11.05 14.27 8.42
C GLY A 104 11.80 15.28 7.56
N SER A 105 12.42 14.84 6.45
CA SER A 105 13.28 15.67 5.62
C SER A 105 12.53 16.41 4.51
N VAL A 106 11.27 16.02 4.27
CA VAL A 106 10.42 16.52 3.17
C VAL A 106 9.00 16.74 3.71
N ASN A 107 8.36 17.82 3.27
CA ASN A 107 6.94 18.04 3.51
C ASN A 107 6.13 17.42 2.37
N LEU A 108 5.33 16.40 2.67
CA LEU A 108 4.47 15.75 1.68
C LEU A 108 3.16 16.53 1.50
N VAL A 109 2.76 16.76 0.26
CA VAL A 109 1.39 17.20 -0.05
C VAL A 109 0.48 15.98 -0.14
N ALA A 110 -0.73 16.09 0.42
CA ALA A 110 -1.74 15.05 0.35
C ALA A 110 -2.00 14.60 -1.10
N SER A 111 -2.32 13.31 -1.24
CA SER A 111 -2.62 12.67 -2.51
C SER A 111 -3.80 13.35 -3.21
N ALA A 112 -3.96 13.07 -4.51
CA ALA A 112 -5.07 13.66 -5.27
C ALA A 112 -6.44 13.31 -4.68
N ALA A 113 -6.62 12.05 -4.24
CA ALA A 113 -7.85 11.56 -3.63
C ALA A 113 -8.16 12.27 -2.31
N GLU A 114 -7.20 12.36 -1.39
CA GLU A 114 -7.38 13.06 -0.11
C GLU A 114 -7.72 14.55 -0.32
N ARG A 115 -7.13 15.18 -1.34
CA ARG A 115 -7.46 16.56 -1.70
C ARG A 115 -8.87 16.69 -2.25
N GLU A 116 -9.37 15.69 -2.97
CA GLU A 116 -10.74 15.67 -3.46
C GLU A 116 -11.75 15.46 -2.32
N GLU A 117 -11.44 14.57 -1.36
CA GLU A 117 -12.23 14.38 -0.14
C GLU A 117 -12.31 15.66 0.70
N ILE A 118 -11.18 16.34 0.92
CA ILE A 118 -11.16 17.62 1.65
C ILE A 118 -11.98 18.68 0.92
N ARG A 119 -11.92 18.72 -0.42
CA ARG A 119 -12.72 19.66 -1.20
C ARG A 119 -14.20 19.33 -1.14
N ALA A 120 -14.57 18.05 -1.22
CA ALA A 120 -15.95 17.59 -1.09
C ALA A 120 -16.52 17.95 0.30
N GLU A 121 -15.77 17.67 1.37
CA GLU A 121 -16.13 18.05 2.74
C GLU A 121 -16.26 19.57 2.90
N ARG A 122 -15.36 20.36 2.30
CA ARG A 122 -15.45 21.83 2.30
C ARG A 122 -16.67 22.35 1.54
N LEU A 123 -17.09 21.68 0.46
CA LEU A 123 -18.29 22.03 -0.29
C LEU A 123 -19.54 21.72 0.53
N ASP A 124 -19.59 20.54 1.17
CA ASP A 124 -20.68 20.14 2.04
C ASP A 124 -20.85 21.10 3.22
N GLN A 125 -19.76 21.44 3.91
CA GLN A 125 -19.77 22.42 4.99
C GLN A 125 -20.27 23.80 4.53
N GLN A 126 -20.03 24.19 3.28
CA GLN A 126 -20.54 25.46 2.75
C GLN A 126 -22.01 25.40 2.37
N GLU A 127 -22.48 24.26 1.87
CA GLU A 127 -23.90 24.04 1.56
C GLU A 127 -24.76 24.11 2.83
N TYR A 128 -24.24 23.63 3.96
CA TYR A 128 -24.94 23.65 5.25
C TYR A 128 -24.53 24.79 6.20
N ALA A 129 -23.62 25.69 5.80
CA ALA A 129 -23.23 26.85 6.60
C ALA A 129 -24.27 27.99 6.51
N SER A 130 -24.45 28.72 7.61
CA SER A 130 -25.26 29.95 7.59
C SER A 130 -24.55 31.05 6.80
N PHE A 131 -25.30 31.97 6.20
CA PHE A 131 -24.77 33.10 5.40
C PHE A 131 -23.67 33.93 6.10
N GLU A 132 -23.62 33.94 7.44
CA GLU A 132 -22.60 34.67 8.22
C GLU A 132 -21.27 33.90 8.38
N THR A 133 -21.24 32.57 8.18
CA THR A 133 -20.07 31.71 8.42
C THR A 133 -19.41 31.17 7.16
N THR A 134 -19.98 31.40 5.97
CA THR A 134 -19.42 30.94 4.69
C THR A 134 -18.06 31.60 4.40
N LYS A 135 -16.99 30.82 4.41
CA LYS A 135 -15.64 31.23 3.97
C LYS A 135 -15.58 31.27 2.43
N LYS A 136 -14.86 32.23 1.84
CA LYS A 136 -14.76 32.34 0.36
C LYS A 136 -14.10 31.09 -0.26
N MET A 137 -14.76 30.51 -1.25
CA MET A 137 -14.20 29.42 -2.08
C MET A 137 -13.00 29.87 -2.91
N ALA A 138 -12.10 28.93 -3.19
CA ALA A 138 -10.97 29.02 -4.12
C ALA A 138 -9.68 29.74 -3.67
N GLN A 139 -9.45 29.92 -2.36
CA GLN A 139 -8.12 30.24 -1.82
C GLN A 139 -7.35 28.96 -1.45
N GLU A 140 -7.05 28.16 -2.46
CA GLU A 140 -6.14 27.01 -2.32
C GLU A 140 -4.82 27.43 -2.99
N LEU A 141 -4.00 28.23 -2.30
CA LEU A 141 -2.53 28.39 -2.41
C LEU A 141 -2.03 29.43 -1.40
#